data_AF-A0A660YIT8-F1
#
_entry.id   AF-A0A660YIT8-F1
#
_cell.length_a   1.000
_cell.length_b   1.000
_cell.length_c   1.000
_cell.angle_alpha   90.00
_cell.angle_beta   90.00
_cell.angle_gamma   90.00
#
_symmetry.space_group_name_H-M   'P 1'
#
loop_
_entity.id
_entity.type
_entity.pdbx_description
1 polymer ?
#
loop_
_entity_poly.entity_id
_entity_poly.type
_entity_poly.pdbx_seq_one_letter_code
_entity_poly.pdbx_strand_id
1 'polypeptide(L)'
;MGYYIYQNCASFFINKEHFSTAVKILHDLIKKEVVWNWVSPVNKLEKDPQKAIKQLLTACRWDPSFDENGNIDNIQFIGKNLGQEEQLFQALAPYVKKDSYIELSGEEGEIWRYEFDGNKMEENFAELDFDCNKEIVEKILKQKKLLPTLMGLHPKLDDRISKVLMN
;
A
#
# COMPACT_ATOMS: atom_id res chain seq x y z
N MET A 1 17.40 1.14 6.57
CA MET A 1 16.21 1.23 7.44
C MET A 1 14.99 1.10 6.55
N GLY A 2 13.97 0.36 6.97
CA GLY A 2 12.70 0.25 6.24
C GLY A 2 11.63 1.05 6.98
N TYR A 3 10.67 1.57 6.23
CA TYR A 3 9.56 2.36 6.74
C TYR A 3 8.46 1.43 7.24
N TYR A 4 8.07 1.51 8.52
CA TYR A 4 7.08 0.60 9.07
C TYR A 4 5.67 0.98 8.64
N ILE A 5 4.87 -0.04 8.30
CA ILE A 5 3.48 0.14 7.89
C ILE A 5 2.56 -0.81 8.64
N TYR A 6 1.33 -0.38 8.83
CA TYR A 6 0.27 -1.13 9.47
C TYR A 6 -0.96 -1.12 8.57
N GLN A 7 -1.67 -2.24 8.47
CA GLN A 7 -2.93 -2.30 7.76
C GLN A 7 -4.08 -1.94 8.71
N ASN A 8 -4.90 -0.97 8.30
CA ASN A 8 -6.07 -0.55 9.06
C ASN A 8 -7.30 -1.39 8.70
N CYS A 9 -7.58 -1.51 7.40
CA CYS A 9 -8.67 -2.33 6.89
C CYS A 9 -8.44 -2.70 5.41
N ALA A 10 -9.15 -3.72 4.92
CA ALA A 10 -9.19 -4.05 3.49
C ALA A 10 -10.53 -4.68 3.11
N SER A 11 -10.90 -4.47 1.86
CA SER A 11 -11.93 -5.21 1.14
C SER A 11 -11.32 -5.59 -0.20
N PHE A 12 -10.88 -6.83 -0.36
CA PHE A 12 -10.07 -7.23 -1.49
C PHE A 12 -10.59 -8.53 -2.10
N PHE A 13 -11.09 -8.46 -3.33
CA PHE A 13 -11.68 -9.62 -3.99
C PHE A 13 -11.03 -9.93 -5.34
N ILE A 14 -10.67 -11.20 -5.55
CA ILE A 14 -10.24 -11.74 -6.86
C ILE A 14 -11.00 -13.04 -7.13
N ASN A 15 -11.65 -13.12 -8.29
CA ASN A 15 -12.32 -14.35 -8.73
C ASN A 15 -11.28 -15.43 -9.08
N LYS A 16 -11.52 -16.68 -8.66
CA LYS A 16 -10.65 -17.83 -8.94
C LYS A 16 -10.33 -18.06 -10.41
N GLU A 17 -11.23 -17.65 -11.31
CA GLU A 17 -11.03 -17.74 -12.77
C GLU A 17 -9.82 -16.93 -13.23
N HIS A 18 -9.46 -15.88 -12.51
CA HIS A 18 -8.31 -15.02 -12.83
C HIS A 18 -6.99 -15.49 -12.22
N PHE A 19 -6.99 -16.50 -11.34
CA PHE A 19 -5.77 -16.93 -10.62
C PHE A 19 -4.65 -17.35 -11.55
N SER A 20 -4.95 -18.15 -12.58
CA SER A 20 -3.92 -18.62 -13.52
C SER A 20 -3.19 -17.45 -14.21
N THR A 21 -3.94 -16.41 -14.59
CA THR A 21 -3.38 -15.21 -15.25
C THR A 21 -2.64 -14.33 -14.25
N ALA A 22 -3.23 -14.10 -13.07
CA ALA A 22 -2.62 -13.31 -12.00
C ALA A 22 -1.29 -13.93 -11.51
N VAL A 23 -1.25 -15.25 -11.32
CA VAL A 23 -0.04 -16.00 -10.95
C VAL A 23 1.06 -15.81 -11.98
N LYS A 24 0.74 -15.90 -13.28
CA LYS A 24 1.73 -15.73 -14.34
C LYS A 24 2.35 -14.33 -14.29
N ILE A 25 1.52 -13.29 -14.20
CA ILE A 25 1.98 -11.89 -14.15
C ILE A 25 2.83 -11.62 -12.90
N LEU A 26 2.36 -12.06 -11.73
CA LEU A 26 3.10 -11.90 -10.48
C LEU A 26 4.45 -12.61 -10.52
N HIS A 27 4.47 -13.84 -11.01
CA HIS A 27 5.69 -14.63 -11.12
C HIS A 27 6.68 -13.99 -12.11
N ASP A 28 6.19 -13.47 -13.24
CA ASP A 28 7.03 -12.76 -14.21
C ASP A 28 7.57 -11.44 -13.64
N LEU A 29 6.75 -10.70 -12.87
CA LEU A 29 7.17 -9.48 -12.16
C LEU A 29 8.30 -9.77 -11.18
N ILE A 30 8.10 -10.75 -10.29
CA ILE A 30 9.06 -11.14 -9.25
C ILE A 30 10.38 -11.65 -9.87
N LYS A 31 10.33 -12.31 -11.04
CA LYS A 31 11.53 -12.79 -11.73
C LYS A 31 12.29 -11.70 -12.48
N LYS A 32 11.57 -10.76 -13.10
CA LYS A 32 12.17 -9.73 -13.95
C LYS A 32 12.96 -8.71 -13.14
N GLU A 33 12.51 -8.43 -11.93
CA GLU A 33 13.08 -7.40 -11.11
C GLU A 33 14.19 -7.93 -10.20
N VAL A 34 15.38 -7.33 -10.32
CA VAL A 34 16.62 -7.79 -9.68
C VAL A 34 16.66 -7.49 -8.17
N VAL A 35 15.75 -6.66 -7.62
CA VAL A 35 15.93 -6.05 -6.29
C VAL A 35 14.68 -6.12 -5.39
N TRP A 36 14.00 -7.26 -5.35
CA TRP A 36 12.94 -7.50 -4.35
C TRP A 36 13.52 -8.11 -3.08
N ASN A 37 14.46 -7.39 -2.44
CA ASN A 37 15.08 -7.84 -1.17
C ASN A 37 14.06 -8.07 -0.05
N TRP A 38 12.84 -7.57 -0.22
CA TRP A 38 11.75 -7.70 0.71
C TRP A 38 10.83 -8.90 0.42
N VAL A 39 10.92 -9.50 -0.77
CA VAL A 39 10.17 -10.69 -1.18
C VAL A 39 10.93 -11.94 -0.75
N SER A 40 10.21 -12.87 -0.13
CA SER A 40 10.79 -14.16 0.25
C SER A 40 11.06 -15.01 -1.01
N PRO A 41 12.18 -15.73 -1.09
CA PRO A 41 12.51 -16.52 -2.27
C PRO A 41 11.48 -17.64 -2.51
N VAL A 42 10.96 -17.71 -3.73
CA VAL A 42 10.03 -18.75 -4.18
C VAL A 42 10.77 -19.74 -5.08
N ASN A 43 11.30 -20.81 -4.48
CA ASN A 43 12.15 -21.80 -5.19
C ASN A 43 11.36 -22.71 -6.13
N LYS A 44 10.11 -23.03 -5.78
CA LYS A 44 9.22 -23.89 -6.55
C LYS A 44 7.80 -23.39 -6.43
N LEU A 45 7.21 -23.04 -7.58
CA LEU A 45 5.83 -22.61 -7.65
C LEU A 45 4.90 -23.82 -7.53
N GLU A 46 3.84 -23.67 -6.75
CA GLU A 46 2.78 -24.67 -6.63
C GLU A 46 2.06 -24.91 -7.97
N LYS A 47 1.58 -26.14 -8.19
CA LYS A 47 0.87 -26.51 -9.43
C LYS A 47 -0.57 -26.01 -9.46
N ASP A 48 -1.18 -25.97 -8.28
CA ASP A 48 -2.56 -25.52 -8.11
C ASP A 48 -2.59 -23.98 -8.13
N PRO A 49 -3.39 -23.34 -9.00
CA PRO A 49 -3.41 -21.87 -9.13
C PRO A 49 -3.75 -21.14 -7.83
N GLN A 50 -4.64 -21.70 -7.01
CA GLN A 50 -5.05 -21.11 -5.73
C GLN A 50 -3.90 -21.16 -4.71
N LYS A 51 -3.18 -22.28 -4.64
CA LYS A 51 -1.98 -22.38 -3.79
C LYS A 51 -0.83 -21.52 -4.33
N ALA A 52 -0.68 -21.42 -5.65
CA ALA A 52 0.36 -20.61 -6.29
C ALA A 52 0.16 -19.11 -6.04
N ILE A 53 -1.07 -18.59 -6.18
CA ILE A 53 -1.34 -17.18 -5.89
C ILE A 53 -1.13 -16.87 -4.41
N LYS A 54 -1.57 -17.77 -3.51
CA LYS A 54 -1.28 -17.65 -2.08
C LYS A 54 0.22 -17.58 -1.82
N GLN A 55 0.98 -18.52 -2.36
CA GLN A 55 2.43 -18.58 -2.18
C GLN A 55 3.13 -17.29 -2.64
N LEU A 56 2.75 -16.75 -3.80
CA LEU A 56 3.35 -15.53 -4.35
C LEU A 56 2.98 -14.30 -3.52
N LEU A 57 1.71 -14.13 -3.15
CA LEU A 57 1.27 -13.02 -2.29
C LEU A 57 1.94 -13.09 -0.92
N THR A 58 2.00 -14.28 -0.30
CA THR A 58 2.65 -14.48 1.00
C THR A 58 4.15 -14.22 0.92
N ALA A 59 4.81 -14.58 -0.19
CA ALA A 59 6.20 -14.20 -0.42
C ALA A 59 6.40 -12.69 -0.45
N CYS A 60 5.40 -11.96 -0.97
CA CYS A 60 5.28 -10.50 -0.89
C CYS A 60 4.63 -10.01 0.42
N ARG A 61 4.60 -10.81 1.50
CA ARG A 61 4.09 -10.41 2.83
C ARG A 61 2.59 -10.05 2.88
N TRP A 62 1.82 -10.56 1.93
CA TRP A 62 0.37 -10.43 1.91
C TRP A 62 -0.27 -11.82 1.99
N ASP A 63 -1.03 -12.09 3.05
CA ASP A 63 -1.74 -13.36 3.23
C ASP A 63 -3.19 -13.23 2.75
N PRO A 64 -3.58 -13.87 1.63
CA PRO A 64 -4.96 -13.87 1.16
C PRO A 64 -5.82 -14.88 1.95
N SER A 65 -7.05 -14.47 2.25
CA SER A 65 -8.12 -15.35 2.70
C SER A 65 -8.94 -15.85 1.51
N PHE A 66 -9.59 -17.00 1.68
CA PHE A 66 -10.41 -17.60 0.63
C PHE A 66 -11.82 -17.87 1.12
N ASP A 67 -12.80 -17.59 0.26
CA ASP A 67 -14.20 -17.92 0.51
C ASP A 67 -14.49 -19.41 0.26
N GLU A 68 -15.72 -19.85 0.55
CA GLU A 68 -16.19 -21.22 0.31
C GLU A 68 -16.14 -21.63 -1.17
N ASN A 69 -16.15 -20.66 -2.08
CA ASN A 69 -16.10 -20.90 -3.54
C ASN A 69 -14.65 -20.97 -4.08
N GLY A 70 -13.66 -20.68 -3.23
CA GLY A 70 -12.24 -20.64 -3.56
C GLY A 70 -11.76 -19.32 -4.18
N ASN A 71 -12.56 -18.25 -4.11
CA ASN A 71 -12.12 -16.89 -4.48
C ASN A 71 -11.30 -16.28 -3.35
N ILE A 72 -10.50 -15.26 -3.67
CA ILE A 72 -9.93 -14.40 -2.62
C ILE A 72 -11.01 -13.40 -2.23
N ASP A 73 -11.31 -13.28 -0.93
CA ASP A 73 -12.31 -12.37 -0.37
C ASP A 73 -11.73 -11.34 0.60
N ASN A 74 -10.49 -11.54 1.05
CA ASN A 74 -9.76 -10.59 1.86
C ASN A 74 -8.24 -10.77 1.73
N ILE A 75 -7.46 -9.78 2.17
CA ILE A 75 -6.01 -9.83 2.21
C ILE A 75 -5.45 -9.15 3.47
N GLN A 76 -4.42 -9.73 4.07
CA GLN A 76 -3.78 -9.21 5.28
C GLN A 76 -2.28 -9.01 5.10
N PHE A 77 -1.78 -7.85 5.49
CA PHE A 77 -0.35 -7.57 5.56
C PHE A 77 0.26 -8.28 6.77
N ILE A 78 1.24 -9.13 6.50
CA ILE A 78 2.00 -9.90 7.52
C ILE A 78 3.46 -9.44 7.62
N GLY A 79 3.79 -8.35 6.94
CA GLY A 79 5.11 -7.74 6.96
C GLY A 79 5.34 -6.79 8.12
N LYS A 80 6.46 -6.07 8.05
CA LYS A 80 6.78 -4.97 8.97
C LYS A 80 7.00 -3.66 8.24
N ASN A 81 7.74 -3.73 7.14
CA ASN A 81 8.17 -2.56 6.39
C ASN A 81 7.51 -2.54 5.02
N LEU A 82 7.22 -1.33 4.54
CA LEU A 82 6.89 -1.04 3.15
C LEU A 82 7.99 -1.61 2.23
N GLY A 83 7.55 -2.23 1.15
CA GLY A 83 8.36 -2.68 0.04
C GLY A 83 8.04 -1.86 -1.21
N GLN A 84 7.62 -2.56 -2.26
CA GLN A 84 7.19 -1.99 -3.55
C GLN A 84 5.76 -2.46 -3.87
N GLU A 85 4.87 -2.30 -2.88
CA GLU A 85 3.48 -2.73 -2.94
C GLU A 85 2.73 -2.07 -4.09
N GLU A 86 3.07 -0.83 -4.44
CA GLU A 86 2.50 -0.11 -5.59
C GLU A 86 2.61 -0.94 -6.87
N GLN A 87 3.81 -1.44 -7.19
CA GLN A 87 4.05 -2.23 -8.40
C GLN A 87 3.31 -3.58 -8.35
N LEU A 88 3.29 -4.21 -7.17
CA LEU A 88 2.60 -5.48 -6.94
C LEU A 88 1.09 -5.33 -7.20
N PHE A 89 0.46 -4.34 -6.58
CA PHE A 89 -0.98 -4.13 -6.66
C PHE A 89 -1.40 -3.51 -7.99
N GLN A 90 -0.55 -2.69 -8.61
CA GLN A 90 -0.79 -2.21 -9.97
C GLN A 90 -0.85 -3.38 -10.98
N ALA A 91 0.03 -4.37 -10.84
CA ALA A 91 0.03 -5.54 -11.71
C ALA A 91 -1.20 -6.44 -11.50
N LEU A 92 -1.75 -6.47 -10.28
CA LEU A 92 -2.95 -7.23 -9.94
C LEU A 92 -4.26 -6.52 -10.25
N ALA A 93 -4.25 -5.19 -10.33
CA ALA A 93 -5.45 -4.38 -10.44
C ALA A 93 -6.48 -4.83 -11.51
N PRO A 94 -6.08 -5.29 -12.71
CA PRO A 94 -7.03 -5.81 -13.71
C PRO A 94 -7.83 -7.04 -13.28
N TYR A 95 -7.41 -7.74 -12.22
CA TYR A 95 -8.05 -8.96 -11.73
C TYR A 95 -8.79 -8.75 -10.41
N VAL A 96 -8.60 -7.58 -9.80
CA VAL A 96 -9.23 -7.20 -8.54
C VAL A 96 -10.60 -6.63 -8.85
N LYS A 97 -11.62 -7.02 -8.07
CA LYS A 97 -12.97 -6.49 -8.23
C LYS A 97 -12.96 -4.98 -8.02
N LYS A 98 -13.64 -4.25 -8.90
CA LYS A 98 -13.89 -2.81 -8.75
C LYS A 98 -14.40 -2.46 -7.34
N ASP A 99 -13.95 -1.32 -6.82
CA ASP A 99 -14.25 -0.78 -5.50
C ASP A 99 -13.64 -1.61 -4.34
N SER A 100 -12.72 -2.52 -4.66
CA SER A 100 -11.82 -3.10 -3.66
C SER A 100 -10.84 -2.03 -3.16
N TYR A 101 -10.36 -2.19 -1.94
CA TYR A 101 -9.37 -1.29 -1.35
C TYR A 101 -8.51 -1.96 -0.27
N ILE A 102 -7.34 -1.37 -0.02
CA ILE A 102 -6.46 -1.69 1.11
C ILE A 102 -6.04 -0.36 1.75
N GLU A 103 -6.34 -0.18 3.03
CA GLU A 103 -5.96 1.01 3.79
C GLU A 103 -4.78 0.71 4.71
N LEU A 104 -3.78 1.58 4.65
CA LEU A 104 -2.52 1.48 5.36
C LEU A 104 -2.27 2.75 6.18
N SER A 105 -1.51 2.60 7.26
CA SER A 105 -0.91 3.71 7.98
C SER A 105 0.59 3.53 8.15
N GLY A 106 1.32 4.64 8.07
CA GLY A 106 2.76 4.71 8.27
C GLY A 106 3.14 4.96 9.73
N GLU A 107 4.40 4.77 10.05
CA GLU A 107 4.93 4.99 11.41
C GLU A 107 4.88 6.44 11.90
N GLU A 108 4.72 7.40 10.99
CA GLU A 108 4.60 8.83 11.31
C GLU A 108 3.14 9.33 11.26
N GLY A 109 2.17 8.40 11.16
CA GLY A 109 0.74 8.69 11.22
C GLY A 109 0.09 9.05 9.88
N GLU A 110 0.81 8.91 8.77
CA GLU A 110 0.25 9.00 7.43
C GLU A 110 -0.76 7.87 7.22
N ILE A 111 -1.86 8.17 6.53
CA ILE A 111 -2.87 7.19 6.14
C ILE A 111 -3.06 7.31 4.63
N TRP A 112 -3.02 6.18 3.95
CA TRP A 112 -3.32 6.10 2.52
C TRP A 112 -4.07 4.82 2.19
N ARG A 113 -4.65 4.82 1.00
CA ARG A 113 -5.44 3.72 0.50
C ARG A 113 -5.03 3.39 -0.93
N TYR A 114 -4.84 2.11 -1.19
CA TYR A 114 -4.83 1.56 -2.54
C TYR A 114 -6.26 1.24 -2.93
N GLU A 115 -6.79 1.94 -3.94
CA GLU A 115 -8.14 1.75 -4.46
C GLU A 115 -8.10 1.12 -5.85
N PHE A 116 -8.97 0.16 -6.12
CA PHE A 116 -8.97 -0.62 -7.35
C PHE A 116 -10.23 -0.34 -8.17
N ASP A 117 -10.07 0.14 -9.41
CA ASP A 117 -11.21 0.39 -10.32
C ASP A 117 -11.57 -0.80 -11.22
N GLY A 118 -10.86 -1.92 -11.06
CA GLY A 118 -10.95 -3.12 -11.89
C GLY A 118 -10.00 -3.15 -13.10
N ASN A 119 -9.21 -2.09 -13.33
CA ASN A 119 -8.19 -2.02 -14.37
C ASN A 119 -6.84 -1.49 -13.84
N LYS A 120 -6.88 -0.49 -12.96
CA LYS A 120 -5.72 0.16 -12.34
C LYS A 120 -5.92 0.26 -10.83
N MET A 121 -4.80 0.43 -10.13
CA MET A 121 -4.77 0.78 -8.73
C MET A 121 -4.37 2.26 -8.62
N GLU A 122 -5.01 2.99 -7.72
CA GLU A 122 -4.64 4.36 -7.38
C GLU A 122 -4.30 4.45 -5.90
N GLU A 123 -3.21 5.15 -5.59
CA GLU A 123 -2.81 5.47 -4.22
C GLU A 123 -3.39 6.83 -3.84
N ASN A 124 -4.27 6.83 -2.84
CA ASN A 124 -4.94 8.01 -2.32
C ASN A 124 -4.57 8.24 -0.86
N PHE A 125 -3.94 9.37 -0.55
CA PHE A 125 -3.64 9.78 0.82
C PHE A 125 -4.87 10.41 1.47
N ALA A 126 -5.10 10.12 2.74
CA ALA A 126 -6.09 10.84 3.52
C ALA A 126 -5.68 12.32 3.59
N GLU A 127 -6.60 13.22 3.22
CA GLU A 127 -6.45 14.62 3.56
C GLU A 127 -6.65 14.73 5.08
N LEU A 128 -5.55 14.97 5.80
CA LEU A 128 -5.65 15.53 7.14
C LEU A 128 -6.19 16.94 7.00
N ASP A 129 -7.51 17.08 7.05
CA ASP A 129 -8.15 18.36 7.35
C ASP A 129 -7.87 18.65 8.82
N PHE A 130 -6.70 19.22 9.08
CA PHE A 130 -6.53 19.86 10.36
C PHE A 130 -7.51 21.02 10.35
N ASP A 131 -8.54 20.91 11.20
CA ASP A 131 -9.34 22.03 11.67
C ASP A 131 -8.41 22.95 12.49
N CYS A 132 -7.43 23.51 11.79
CA CYS A 132 -6.33 24.29 12.29
C CYS A 132 -6.94 25.65 12.56
N ASN A 133 -7.49 25.79 13.76
CA ASN A 133 -7.72 27.09 14.34
C ASN A 133 -6.38 27.86 14.22
N LYS A 134 -6.32 28.84 13.31
CA LYS A 134 -5.08 29.49 12.84
C LYS A 134 -4.20 29.95 14.02
N GLU A 135 -4.83 30.34 15.13
CA GLU A 135 -4.18 30.71 16.38
C GLU A 135 -3.38 29.59 17.07
N ILE A 136 -3.82 28.33 16.98
CA ILE A 136 -3.13 27.19 17.61
C ILE A 136 -1.85 26.86 16.83
N VAL A 137 -1.92 26.85 15.50
CA VAL A 137 -0.75 26.64 14.63
C VAL A 137 0.26 27.76 14.83
N GLU A 138 -0.19 29.02 14.84
CA GLU A 138 0.69 30.16 15.08
C GLU A 138 1.32 30.13 16.48
N LYS A 139 0.59 29.70 17.52
CA LYS A 139 1.13 29.53 18.87
C LYS A 139 2.17 28.42 18.92
N ILE A 140 1.95 27.28 18.25
CA ILE A 140 2.90 26.16 18.20
C ILE A 140 4.16 26.55 17.44
N LEU A 141 4.02 27.22 16.28
CA LEU A 141 5.13 27.71 15.47
C LEU A 141 5.95 28.80 16.20
N LYS A 142 5.30 29.65 17.01
CA LYS A 142 5.98 30.65 17.85
C LYS A 142 6.62 30.04 19.09
N GLN A 143 6.06 28.97 19.67
CA GLN A 143 6.56 28.37 20.91
C GLN A 143 7.75 27.43 20.73
N LYS A 144 7.91 26.82 19.56
CA LYS A 144 9.05 25.94 19.30
C LYS A 144 9.76 26.36 18.03
N LYS A 145 11.08 26.55 18.13
CA LYS A 145 12.07 26.58 17.04
C LYS A 145 12.04 25.27 16.21
N LEU A 146 10.88 24.86 15.69
CA LEU A 146 10.62 23.60 14.98
C LEU A 146 10.46 23.79 13.47
N LEU A 147 10.41 25.04 12.98
CA LEU A 147 10.43 25.37 11.56
C LEU A 147 11.56 24.64 10.78
N PRO A 148 12.80 24.52 11.30
CA PRO A 148 13.86 23.81 10.57
C PRO A 148 13.68 22.29 10.49
N THR A 149 12.82 21.70 11.32
CA THR A 149 12.64 20.24 11.41
C THR A 149 11.51 19.75 10.50
N LEU A 150 10.52 20.59 10.23
CA LEU A 150 9.42 20.30 9.28
C LEU A 150 9.84 20.51 7.82
N MET A 151 10.75 21.46 7.56
CA MET A 151 11.23 21.85 6.22
C MET A 151 12.17 20.83 5.53
N GLY A 152 11.98 19.54 5.79
CA GLY A 152 12.87 18.49 5.27
C GLY A 152 12.29 17.09 5.26
N LEU A 153 11.02 16.92 5.67
CA LEU A 153 10.35 15.62 5.70
C LEU A 153 9.84 15.19 4.32
N HIS A 154 9.41 16.13 3.47
CA HIS A 154 9.02 15.82 2.09
C HIS A 154 8.84 17.10 1.24
N PRO A 155 9.31 17.17 -0.03
CA PRO A 155 9.23 18.39 -0.85
C PRO A 155 7.80 18.94 -1.05
N LYS A 156 6.80 18.05 -1.07
CA LYS A 156 5.38 18.44 -1.21
C LYS A 156 4.79 19.03 0.09
N LEU A 157 5.38 18.74 1.25
CA LEU A 157 4.96 19.30 2.53
C LEU A 157 5.47 20.74 2.68
N ASP A 158 6.70 21.01 2.21
CA ASP A 158 7.33 22.34 2.22
C ASP A 158 6.57 23.35 1.37
N ASP A 159 6.12 22.95 0.19
CA ASP A 159 5.32 23.78 -0.71
C ASP A 159 3.96 24.14 -0.09
N ARG A 160 3.38 23.23 0.70
CA ARG A 160 2.08 23.43 1.37
C ARG A 160 2.20 24.33 2.59
N ILE A 161 3.25 24.13 3.42
CA ILE A 161 3.56 25.01 4.55
C ILE A 161 3.82 26.44 4.05
N SER A 162 4.57 26.58 2.95
CA SER A 162 4.85 27.89 2.35
C SER A 162 3.59 28.60 1.88
N LYS A 163 2.64 27.89 1.25
CA LYS A 163 1.35 28.48 0.83
C LYS A 163 0.47 28.94 2.00
N VAL A 164 0.49 28.21 3.11
CA VAL A 164 -0.29 28.58 4.31
C VAL A 164 0.32 29.80 5.02
N LEU A 165 1.65 29.94 5.01
CA LEU A 165 2.33 31.09 5.62
C LEU A 165 2.27 32.37 4.77
N MET A 166 2.05 32.26 3.46
CA MET A 166 2.00 33.40 2.53
C MET A 166 0.59 34.00 2.35
N ASN A 167 -0.45 33.44 3.01
CA ASN A 167 -1.85 33.92 3.00
C ASN A 167 -2.35 34.38 4.38
#